data_AF-A0A7S1ZKK3-F1
#
_entry.id   AF-A0A7S1ZKK3-F1
#
_cell.length_a   1.000
_cell.length_b   1.000
_cell.length_c   1.000
_cell.angle_alpha   90.00
_cell.angle_beta   90.00
_cell.angle_gamma   90.00
#
_symmetry.space_group_name_H-M   'P 1'
#
loop_
_entity.id
_entity.type
_entity.pdbx_description
1 polymer ?
#
loop_
_entity_poly.entity_id
_entity_poly.type
_entity_poly.pdbx_seq_one_letter_code
_entity_poly.pdbx_strand_id
1 'polypeptide(L)'
;ATYSPPSAIGPKDTITVQNKQLYKQSTNAKFYLKGIAFPDPPPSTPYNAQGWIDILHQLHNLQTPYNAVRIYRMDPKTDYSEFFNEAAKLGVYVMVPLTSAQGKGVINRDAASPKKCYTRSLFRYGKSCIRNYIHYPNVIA
;
A
#
# COMPACT_ATOMS: atom_id res chain seq x y z
N ALA A 1 16.84 16.56 15.93
CA ALA A 1 17.20 15.17 15.57
C ALA A 1 17.54 15.16 14.08
N THR A 2 18.70 14.65 13.69
CA THR A 2 19.08 14.52 12.29
C THR A 2 18.21 13.43 11.64
N TYR A 3 17.55 13.76 10.52
CA TYR A 3 16.79 12.78 9.76
C TYR A 3 17.76 11.75 9.17
N SER A 4 17.56 10.48 9.50
CA SER A 4 18.23 9.36 8.82
C SER A 4 17.20 8.71 7.90
N PRO A 5 17.47 8.61 6.59
CA PRO A 5 16.53 7.98 5.67
C PRO A 5 16.34 6.49 6.04
N PRO A 6 15.13 5.94 5.82
CA PRO A 6 14.91 4.51 5.97
C PRO A 6 15.87 3.68 5.10
N SER A 7 16.34 2.54 5.61
CA SER A 7 17.11 1.60 4.81
C SER A 7 16.21 0.83 3.84
N ALA A 8 16.79 0.40 2.71
CA ALA A 8 16.09 -0.42 1.73
C ALA A 8 15.48 -1.69 2.37
N ILE A 9 14.28 -2.04 1.93
CA ILE A 9 13.52 -3.21 2.39
C ILE A 9 13.93 -4.43 1.57
N GLY A 10 14.53 -5.43 2.24
CA GLY A 10 14.89 -6.71 1.63
C GLY A 10 13.76 -7.75 1.69
N PRO A 11 13.94 -8.94 1.07
CA PRO A 11 12.91 -10.00 1.05
C PRO A 11 12.49 -10.53 2.44
N LYS A 12 13.35 -10.40 3.45
CA LYS A 12 13.08 -10.83 4.84
C LYS A 12 12.56 -9.70 5.74
N ASP A 13 12.35 -8.52 5.17
CA ASP A 13 11.94 -7.32 5.91
C ASP A 13 10.41 -7.16 5.99
N THR A 14 9.67 -8.23 5.73
CA THR A 14 8.21 -8.29 5.92
C THR A 14 7.81 -7.91 7.35
N ILE A 15 6.66 -7.26 7.49
CA ILE A 15 6.08 -6.92 8.77
C ILE A 15 5.13 -8.03 9.22
N THR A 16 5.33 -8.51 10.44
CA THR A 16 4.48 -9.52 11.08
C THR A 16 3.70 -8.91 12.23
N VAL A 17 2.51 -9.45 12.50
CA VAL A 17 1.68 -9.07 13.63
C VAL A 17 1.93 -10.07 14.76
N GLN A 18 2.33 -9.57 15.93
CA GLN A 18 2.41 -10.37 17.16
C GLN A 18 1.56 -9.67 18.23
N ASN A 19 0.51 -10.34 18.68
CA ASN A 19 -0.51 -9.77 19.56
C ASN A 19 -1.10 -8.46 18.98
N LYS A 20 -0.83 -7.32 19.62
CA LYS A 20 -1.33 -5.99 19.24
C LYS A 20 -0.22 -5.10 18.67
N GLN A 21 0.90 -5.67 18.23
CA GLN A 21 2.08 -4.92 17.80
C GLN A 21 2.64 -5.48 16.48
N LEU A 22 3.32 -4.61 15.74
CA LEU A 22 3.98 -4.94 14.48
C LEU A 22 5.47 -5.17 14.72
N TYR A 23 6.06 -6.12 14.00
CA TYR A 23 7.47 -6.49 14.12
C TYR A 23 8.09 -6.70 12.74
N LYS A 24 9.33 -6.25 12.56
CA LYS A 24 10.13 -6.53 11.36
C LYS A 24 10.67 -7.95 11.46
N GLN A 25 10.37 -8.81 10.48
CA GLN A 25 10.72 -10.24 10.55
C GLN A 25 12.24 -10.49 10.60
N SER A 26 13.04 -9.71 9.88
CA SER A 26 14.50 -9.88 9.81
C SER A 26 15.24 -9.61 11.12
N THR A 27 14.75 -8.67 11.93
CA THR A 27 15.42 -8.22 13.16
C THR A 27 14.65 -8.56 14.43
N ASN A 28 13.39 -9.00 14.30
CA ASN A 28 12.42 -9.10 15.40
C ASN A 28 12.24 -7.79 16.18
N ALA A 29 12.66 -6.65 15.62
CA ALA A 29 12.47 -5.35 16.24
C ALA A 29 11.03 -4.87 16.06
N LYS A 30 10.50 -4.20 17.07
CA LYS A 30 9.17 -3.59 17.00
C LYS A 30 9.13 -2.54 15.88
N PHE A 31 8.12 -2.66 15.03
CA PHE A 31 7.89 -1.78 13.90
C PHE A 31 6.86 -0.71 14.28
N TYR A 32 7.24 0.56 14.13
CA TYR A 32 6.35 1.70 14.32
C TYR A 32 5.99 2.29 12.97
N LEU A 33 4.71 2.24 12.62
CA LEU A 33 4.23 2.80 11.37
C LEU A 33 4.17 4.33 11.45
N LYS A 34 4.84 4.99 10.52
CA LYS A 34 4.81 6.44 10.30
C LYS A 34 4.29 6.66 8.88
N GLY A 35 2.97 6.69 8.75
CA GLY A 35 2.27 6.69 7.47
C GLY A 35 1.96 8.08 6.93
N ILE A 36 2.03 8.24 5.61
CA ILE A 36 1.48 9.39 4.87
C ILE A 36 0.46 8.86 3.85
N ALA A 37 -0.62 9.62 3.62
CA ALA A 37 -1.56 9.32 2.54
C ALA A 37 -0.91 9.59 1.18
N PHE A 38 -0.91 8.61 0.28
CA PHE A 38 -0.42 8.82 -1.09
C PHE A 38 -1.51 9.54 -1.90
N PRO A 39 -1.16 10.57 -2.69
CA PRO A 39 -2.15 11.32 -3.45
C PRO A 39 -2.83 10.43 -4.50
N ASP A 40 -4.13 10.61 -4.67
CA ASP A 40 -4.85 10.00 -5.78
C ASP A 40 -4.66 10.84 -7.05
N PRO A 41 -4.45 10.21 -8.21
CA PRO A 41 -4.48 10.93 -9.47
C PRO A 41 -5.89 11.48 -9.73
N PRO A 42 -6.03 12.54 -10.56
CA PRO A 42 -7.33 13.02 -10.99
C PRO A 42 -8.18 11.88 -11.59
N PRO A 43 -9.52 11.92 -11.46
CA PRO A 43 -10.38 10.91 -12.06
C PRO A 43 -10.10 10.75 -13.56
N SER A 44 -10.06 9.50 -14.03
CA SER A 44 -9.79 9.13 -15.43
C SER A 44 -8.33 9.29 -15.90
N THR A 45 -7.41 9.76 -15.05
CA THR A 45 -5.98 9.73 -15.35
C THR A 45 -5.46 8.29 -15.27
N PRO A 46 -4.85 7.75 -16.34
CA PRO A 46 -4.26 6.41 -16.28
C PRO A 46 -3.07 6.37 -15.32
N TYR A 47 -2.76 5.19 -14.81
CA TYR A 47 -1.55 5.01 -14.01
C TYR A 47 -0.29 5.41 -14.82
N ASN A 48 0.60 6.15 -14.16
CA ASN A 48 1.90 6.54 -14.67
C ASN A 48 2.93 6.22 -13.58
N ALA A 49 3.75 5.19 -13.82
CA ALA A 49 4.75 4.72 -12.87
C ALA A 49 5.75 5.83 -12.51
N GLN A 50 6.28 6.53 -13.51
CA GLN A 50 7.23 7.62 -13.30
C GLN A 50 6.64 8.72 -12.42
N GLY A 51 5.42 9.16 -12.68
CA GLY A 51 4.77 10.20 -11.88
C GLY A 51 4.57 9.78 -10.41
N TRP A 52 4.25 8.51 -10.16
CA TRP A 52 4.15 7.99 -8.79
C TRP A 52 5.52 7.89 -8.10
N ILE A 53 6.54 7.46 -8.84
CA ILE A 53 7.93 7.42 -8.37
C ILE A 53 8.44 8.82 -8.04
N ASP A 54 8.17 9.81 -8.90
CA ASP A 54 8.57 11.21 -8.68
C ASP A 54 7.95 11.78 -7.41
N ILE A 55 6.66 11.50 -7.16
CA ILE A 55 5.98 11.89 -5.91
C ILE A 55 6.66 11.23 -4.71
N LEU A 56 7.01 9.95 -4.82
CA LEU A 56 7.68 9.22 -3.75
C LEU A 56 9.06 9.80 -3.41
N HIS A 57 9.84 10.16 -4.43
CA HIS A 57 11.13 10.86 -4.23
C HIS A 57 10.93 12.27 -3.66
N GLN A 58 9.91 13.02 -4.11
CA GLN A 58 9.58 14.31 -3.52
C GLN A 58 9.29 14.18 -2.03
N LEU A 59 8.44 13.22 -1.63
CA LEU A 59 8.14 12.94 -0.22
C LEU A 59 9.41 12.58 0.56
N HIS A 60 10.28 11.75 -0.02
CA HIS A 60 11.55 11.37 0.60
C HIS A 60 12.48 12.58 0.82
N ASN A 61 12.49 13.51 -0.14
CA ASN A 61 13.29 14.73 -0.08
C ASN A 61 12.77 15.77 0.94
N LEU A 62 11.52 15.64 1.42
CA LEU A 62 10.99 16.51 2.48
C LEU A 62 11.65 16.24 3.85
N GLN A 63 12.52 15.23 3.98
CA GLN A 63 13.19 14.85 5.23
C GLN A 63 12.23 14.64 6.41
N THR A 64 10.99 14.28 6.10
CA THR A 64 9.95 14.01 7.10
C THR A 64 10.08 12.54 7.52
N PRO A 65 10.02 12.23 8.82
CA PRO A 65 10.13 10.86 9.29
C PRO A 65 8.86 10.06 8.98
N TYR A 66 8.75 9.53 7.76
CA TYR A 66 7.77 8.53 7.35
C TYR A 66 8.45 7.24 6.91
N ASN A 67 7.74 6.12 7.00
CA ASN A 67 8.19 4.82 6.52
C ASN A 67 7.10 4.03 5.82
N ALA A 68 5.90 4.60 5.66
CA ALA A 68 4.82 3.96 4.95
C ALA A 68 3.97 4.96 4.17
N VAL A 69 3.40 4.48 3.06
CA VAL A 69 2.39 5.19 2.30
C VAL A 69 1.12 4.36 2.19
N ARG A 70 -0.04 5.03 2.14
CA ARG A 70 -1.33 4.37 1.90
C ARG A 70 -1.89 4.80 0.56
N ILE A 71 -2.11 3.84 -0.32
CA ILE A 71 -2.81 4.04 -1.60
C ILE A 71 -4.32 3.93 -1.35
N TYR A 72 -5.10 4.83 -1.93
CA TYR A 72 -6.57 4.81 -1.83
C TYR A 72 -7.24 4.36 -3.13
N ARG A 73 -6.66 4.70 -4.29
CA ARG A 73 -7.11 4.22 -5.60
C ARG A 73 -6.05 3.37 -6.29
N MET A 74 -6.45 2.14 -6.65
CA MET A 74 -5.62 1.18 -7.36
C MET A 74 -6.49 0.39 -8.33
N ASP A 75 -5.95 -0.03 -9.48
CA ASP A 75 -6.58 -1.04 -10.33
C ASP A 75 -5.83 -2.37 -10.16
N PRO A 76 -6.45 -3.46 -9.68
CA PRO A 76 -5.77 -4.74 -9.56
C PRO A 76 -5.28 -5.31 -10.90
N LYS A 77 -5.68 -4.77 -12.06
CA LYS A 77 -5.20 -5.21 -13.38
C LYS A 77 -3.93 -4.50 -13.86
N THR A 78 -3.56 -3.40 -13.22
CA THR A 78 -2.40 -2.60 -13.60
C THR A 78 -1.14 -3.20 -12.96
N ASP A 79 -0.01 -3.17 -13.66
CA ASP A 79 1.27 -3.51 -13.06
C ASP A 79 1.83 -2.30 -12.30
N TYR A 80 2.12 -2.46 -11.01
CA TYR A 80 2.71 -1.45 -10.12
C TYR A 80 4.11 -1.87 -9.65
N SER A 81 4.71 -2.88 -10.28
CA SER A 81 6.00 -3.45 -9.89
C SER A 81 7.09 -2.39 -9.73
N GLU A 82 7.20 -1.46 -10.68
CA GLU A 82 8.15 -0.33 -10.63
C GLU A 82 7.98 0.52 -9.37
N PHE A 83 6.75 0.87 -9.03
CA PHE A 83 6.45 1.65 -7.83
C PHE A 83 6.78 0.89 -6.54
N PHE A 84 6.40 -0.39 -6.44
CA PHE A 84 6.70 -1.19 -5.24
C PHE A 84 8.20 -1.40 -5.06
N ASN A 85 8.93 -1.65 -6.15
CA ASN A 85 10.37 -1.81 -6.14
C ASN A 85 11.08 -0.53 -5.71
N GLU A 86 10.66 0.62 -6.23
CA GLU A 86 11.26 1.91 -5.85
C GLU A 86 10.93 2.28 -4.39
N ALA A 87 9.70 2.03 -3.94
CA ALA A 87 9.34 2.17 -2.53
C ALA A 87 10.17 1.29 -1.62
N ALA A 88 10.46 0.05 -2.02
CA ALA A 88 11.33 -0.84 -1.26
C ALA A 88 12.77 -0.28 -1.17
N LYS A 89 13.33 0.27 -2.27
CA LYS A 89 14.67 0.90 -2.26
C LYS A 89 14.74 2.09 -1.30
N LEU A 90 13.68 2.90 -1.24
CA LEU A 90 13.57 4.05 -0.33
C LEU A 90 13.18 3.67 1.11
N GLY A 91 13.01 2.38 1.40
CA GLY A 91 12.63 1.88 2.72
C GLY A 91 11.19 2.21 3.13
N VAL A 92 10.30 2.33 2.15
CA VAL A 92 8.89 2.69 2.32
C VAL A 92 7.99 1.46 2.15
N TYR A 93 7.19 1.19 3.17
CA TYR A 93 6.11 0.20 3.12
C TYR A 93 4.85 0.77 2.47
N VAL A 94 4.06 -0.09 1.85
CA VAL A 94 2.85 0.29 1.11
C VAL A 94 1.64 -0.45 1.67
N MET A 95 0.58 0.29 1.97
CA MET A 95 -0.75 -0.27 2.20
C MET A 95 -1.56 -0.19 0.92
N VAL A 96 -2.05 -1.33 0.45
CA VAL A 96 -2.86 -1.44 -0.78
C VAL A 96 -4.36 -1.54 -0.43
N PRO A 97 -5.24 -0.90 -1.21
CA PRO A 97 -6.67 -0.98 -0.95
C PRO A 97 -7.24 -2.30 -1.50
N LEU A 98 -7.99 -3.01 -0.66
CA LEU A 98 -8.76 -4.22 -1.07
C LEU A 98 -10.19 -3.89 -1.54
N THR A 99 -10.55 -2.60 -1.53
CA THR A 99 -11.82 -2.06 -2.00
C THR A 99 -11.53 -0.92 -2.99
N SER A 100 -12.56 -0.40 -3.64
CA SER A 100 -12.45 0.73 -4.56
C SER A 100 -13.52 1.76 -4.28
N ALA A 101 -13.25 3.01 -4.63
CA ALA A 101 -14.25 4.07 -4.66
C ALA A 101 -15.25 3.91 -5.84
N GLN A 102 -14.90 3.12 -6.86
CA GLN A 102 -15.70 2.99 -8.10
C GLN A 102 -15.73 1.54 -8.62
N GLY A 103 -16.79 1.17 -9.33
CA GLY A 103 -16.90 -0.13 -10.01
C GLY A 103 -17.07 -1.35 -9.08
N LYS A 104 -16.45 -2.48 -9.46
CA LYS A 104 -16.70 -3.81 -8.86
C LYS A 104 -16.17 -4.00 -7.43
N GLY A 105 -15.28 -3.12 -6.98
CA GLY A 105 -14.67 -3.14 -5.65
C GLY A 105 -15.37 -2.26 -4.61
N VAL A 106 -16.51 -1.64 -4.94
CA VAL A 106 -17.21 -0.71 -4.05
C VAL A 106 -18.01 -1.44 -2.97
N ILE A 107 -17.83 -1.00 -1.73
CA ILE A 107 -18.80 -1.23 -0.66
C ILE A 107 -19.77 -0.05 -0.69
N ASN A 108 -20.98 -0.27 -1.21
CA ASN A 108 -21.98 0.79 -1.31
C ASN A 108 -22.66 0.99 0.05
N ARG A 109 -22.40 2.12 0.70
CA ARG A 109 -23.00 2.51 1.98
C ARG A 109 -24.51 2.75 1.88
N ASP A 110 -24.98 3.19 0.72
CA ASP A 110 -26.37 3.60 0.52
C ASP A 110 -27.25 2.40 0.08
N ALA A 111 -26.62 1.26 -0.23
CA ALA A 111 -27.34 0.00 -0.45
C ALA A 111 -27.70 -0.64 0.90
N ALA A 112 -28.84 -1.34 0.93
CA ALA A 112 -29.20 -2.16 2.09
C ALA A 112 -28.07 -3.15 2.41
N SER A 113 -27.71 -3.25 3.70
CA SER A 113 -26.70 -4.20 4.17
C SER A 113 -27.00 -5.59 3.64
N PRO A 114 -26.00 -6.29 3.05
CA PRO A 114 -26.24 -7.62 2.53
C PRO A 114 -26.70 -8.56 3.64
N LYS A 115 -27.89 -9.17 3.48
CA LYS A 115 -28.51 -10.02 4.52
C LYS A 115 -27.67 -11.24 4.92
N LYS A 116 -26.71 -11.66 4.08
CA LYS A 116 -25.85 -12.83 4.35
C LYS A 116 -24.40 -12.61 3.93
N CYS A 117 -24.17 -12.17 2.69
CA CYS A 117 -22.82 -12.06 2.13
C CYS A 117 -22.68 -10.83 1.24
N TYR A 118 -21.49 -10.24 1.26
CA TYR A 118 -21.08 -9.26 0.25
C TYR A 118 -21.10 -9.84 -1.16
N THR A 119 -21.12 -8.95 -2.16
CA THR A 119 -21.20 -9.36 -3.58
C THR A 119 -19.98 -10.17 -4.00
N ARG A 120 -20.19 -11.14 -4.91
CA ARG A 120 -19.09 -11.94 -5.50
C ARG A 120 -18.08 -11.07 -6.25
N SER A 121 -18.51 -9.94 -6.80
CA SER A 121 -17.64 -8.97 -7.47
C SER A 121 -16.68 -8.29 -6.49
N LEU A 122 -17.16 -7.88 -5.31
CA LEU A 122 -16.32 -7.30 -4.27
C LEU A 122 -15.26 -8.30 -3.80
N PHE A 123 -15.66 -9.54 -3.53
CA PHE A 123 -14.72 -10.59 -3.14
C PHE A 123 -13.65 -10.84 -4.21
N ARG A 124 -14.05 -10.92 -5.49
CA ARG A 124 -13.11 -11.11 -6.60
C ARG A 124 -12.14 -9.93 -6.75
N TYR A 125 -12.62 -8.71 -6.50
CA TYR A 125 -11.79 -7.51 -6.53
C TYR A 125 -10.68 -7.60 -5.47
N GLY A 126 -11.03 -7.75 -4.20
CA GLY A 126 -10.05 -7.82 -3.11
C GLY A 126 -9.08 -9.00 -3.27
N LYS A 127 -9.58 -10.17 -3.72
CA LYS A 127 -8.74 -11.33 -4.04
C LYS A 127 -7.71 -11.04 -5.13
N SER A 128 -8.04 -10.19 -6.11
CA SER A 128 -7.11 -9.81 -7.19
C SER A 128 -6.02 -8.89 -6.67
N CYS A 129 -6.36 -7.91 -5.82
CA CYS A 129 -5.36 -7.06 -5.14
C CYS A 129 -4.37 -7.91 -4.33
N ILE A 130 -4.86 -8.84 -3.49
CA ILE A 130 -4.00 -9.71 -2.69
C ILE A 130 -3.06 -10.51 -3.58
N ARG A 131 -3.60 -11.23 -4.58
CA ARG A 131 -2.80 -12.09 -5.46
C ARG A 131 -1.69 -11.33 -6.18
N ASN A 132 -1.99 -10.12 -6.62
CA ASN A 132 -1.08 -9.37 -7.48
C ASN A 132 -0.02 -8.61 -6.69
N TYR A 133 -0.21 -8.33 -5.38
CA TYR A 133 0.68 -7.43 -4.65
C TYR A 133 1.21 -7.96 -3.31
N ILE A 134 0.61 -8.99 -2.70
CA ILE A 134 1.06 -9.47 -1.38
C ILE A 134 2.47 -10.09 -1.39
N HIS A 135 3.01 -10.41 -2.56
CA HIS A 135 4.33 -11.01 -2.70
C HIS A 135 5.47 -9.99 -2.55
N TYR A 136 5.18 -8.68 -2.61
CA TYR A 136 6.17 -7.64 -2.35
C TYR A 136 6.44 -7.53 -0.84
N PRO A 137 7.70 -7.59 -0.39
CA PRO A 137 8.04 -7.59 1.05
C PRO A 137 7.66 -6.27 1.74
N ASN A 138 7.53 -5.19 0.98
CA ASN A 138 7.11 -3.89 1.48
C ASN A 138 5.59 -3.67 1.45
N VAL A 139 4.78 -4.64 1.02
CA VAL A 139 3.30 -4.56 1.14
C VAL A 139 2.85 -5.11 2.49
N ILE A 140 2.22 -4.27 3.32
CA ILE A 140 1.92 -4.60 4.74
C ILE A 140 0.44 -4.82 5.04
N ALA A 141 -0.45 -4.37 4.16
CA ALA A 141 -1.91 -4.44 4.31
C ALA A 141 -2.59 -4.32 2.96
#